data_AF-A0A0F9NKT8-F1
#
_entry.id   AF-A0A0F9NKT8-F1
#
_cell.length_a   1.000
_cell.length_b   1.000
_cell.length_c   1.000
_cell.angle_alpha   90.00
_cell.angle_beta   90.00
_cell.angle_gamma   90.00
#
_symmetry.space_group_name_H-M   'P 1'
#
loop_
_entity.id
_entity.type
_entity.pdbx_description
1 polymer ?
#
loop_
_entity_poly.entity_id
_entity_poly.type
_entity_poly.pdbx_seq_one_letter_code
_entity_poly.pdbx_strand_id
1 'polypeptide(L)'
;KTVITMDEMSVVSTDGASPAADGAWGTQQLYTFPEGHINVLGKHVVFPLAGLEAVDGGGAGFSDTADFEIGVGTVAAAQDTQFDLNGGDEEDVVAAIIAALTAKTSDAIESSANGTAATVDGSTSALEYHLNFRTRDNADHGSTADALLVSGTFTILWTCLGDD
;
A
#
# COMPACT_ATOMS: atom_id res chain seq x y z
N LYS A 1 6.86 10.03 -17.05
CA LYS A 1 5.82 10.20 -16.00
C LYS A 1 4.77 9.12 -16.23
N THR A 2 4.51 8.32 -15.21
CA THR A 2 3.44 7.31 -15.18
C THR A 2 2.42 7.75 -14.15
N VAL A 3 1.13 7.65 -14.46
CA VAL A 3 0.03 7.88 -13.52
C VAL A 3 -0.85 6.65 -13.55
N ILE A 4 -1.03 6.02 -12.40
CA ILE A 4 -1.89 4.87 -12.20
C ILE A 4 -3.11 5.38 -11.44
N THR A 5 -4.27 5.25 -12.06
CA THR A 5 -5.56 5.55 -11.44
C THR A 5 -6.11 4.25 -10.87
N MET A 6 -6.41 4.29 -9.58
CA MET A 6 -7.11 3.21 -8.87
C MET A 6 -8.58 3.65 -8.81
N ASP A 7 -9.47 2.78 -9.25
CA ASP A 7 -10.92 2.99 -9.29
C ASP A 7 -11.55 1.75 -8.67
N GLU A 8 -11.92 1.87 -7.40
CA GLU A 8 -12.42 0.77 -6.56
C GLU A 8 -11.54 -0.50 -6.68
N MET A 9 -10.22 -0.33 -6.71
CA MET A 9 -9.27 -1.42 -6.79
C MET A 9 -9.35 -2.22 -5.49
N SER A 10 -9.80 -3.48 -5.57
CA SER A 10 -9.92 -4.36 -4.43
C SER A 10 -8.57 -4.92 -4.00
N VAL A 11 -8.10 -4.52 -2.81
CA VAL A 11 -6.94 -5.11 -2.15
C VAL A 11 -7.44 -6.06 -1.06
N VAL A 12 -7.34 -7.36 -1.32
CA VAL A 12 -7.84 -8.39 -0.38
C VAL A 12 -6.91 -8.47 0.83
N SER A 13 -7.50 -8.45 2.02
CA SER A 13 -6.76 -8.66 3.26
C SER A 13 -6.48 -10.16 3.49
N THR A 14 -5.32 -10.44 4.03
CA THR A 14 -4.98 -11.72 4.63
C THR A 14 -4.88 -11.52 6.14
N ASP A 15 -5.54 -12.40 6.88
CA ASP A 15 -5.55 -12.39 8.33
C ASP A 15 -4.19 -12.80 8.89
N GLY A 16 -3.84 -12.23 10.04
CA GLY A 16 -2.79 -12.71 10.93
C GLY A 16 -2.85 -14.22 11.13
N ALA A 17 -1.72 -14.93 10.99
CA ALA A 17 -1.64 -16.35 11.35
C ALA A 17 -2.06 -16.59 12.82
N SER A 18 -1.91 -15.59 13.69
CA SER A 18 -2.38 -15.60 15.07
C SER A 18 -3.30 -14.41 15.35
N PRO A 19 -4.62 -14.65 15.56
CA PRO A 19 -5.53 -13.60 16.00
C PRO A 19 -5.00 -12.94 17.28
N ALA A 20 -4.94 -11.62 17.32
CA ALA A 20 -4.37 -10.81 18.41
C ALA A 20 -2.86 -10.76 18.57
N ALA A 21 -2.09 -11.30 17.64
CA ALA A 21 -0.63 -11.13 17.64
C ALA A 21 -0.07 -10.54 16.35
N ASP A 22 -0.83 -10.55 15.25
CA ASP A 22 -0.35 -10.17 13.93
C ASP A 22 -1.35 -9.19 13.28
N GLY A 23 -0.87 -8.11 12.65
CA GLY A 23 -1.75 -7.22 11.88
C GLY A 23 -2.14 -7.83 10.54
N ALA A 24 -3.41 -7.72 10.13
CA ALA A 24 -3.85 -8.11 8.80
C ALA A 24 -3.18 -7.24 7.73
N TRP A 25 -2.82 -7.84 6.60
CA TRP A 25 -2.10 -7.18 5.52
C TRP A 25 -2.74 -7.45 4.16
N GLY A 26 -2.42 -6.62 3.18
CA GLY A 26 -2.79 -6.88 1.79
C GLY A 26 -1.82 -6.19 0.84
N THR A 27 -1.78 -6.71 -0.39
CA THR A 27 -0.86 -6.22 -1.41
C THR A 27 -1.53 -6.23 -2.78
N GLN A 28 -1.18 -5.25 -3.60
CA GLN A 28 -1.59 -5.17 -4.99
C GLN A 28 -0.46 -4.58 -5.82
N GLN A 29 0.02 -5.33 -6.81
CA GLN A 29 1.02 -4.82 -7.75
C GLN A 29 0.44 -3.64 -8.54
N LEU A 30 1.16 -2.52 -8.53
CA LEU A 30 0.80 -1.28 -9.22
C LEU A 30 1.53 -1.13 -10.55
N TYR A 31 2.81 -1.49 -10.59
CA TYR A 31 3.66 -1.24 -11.76
C TYR A 31 4.88 -2.15 -11.82
N THR A 32 5.30 -2.46 -13.04
CA THR A 32 6.57 -3.15 -13.34
C THR A 32 7.39 -2.25 -14.25
N PHE A 33 8.62 -1.94 -13.84
CA PHE A 33 9.56 -1.22 -14.69
C PHE A 33 10.14 -2.15 -15.76
N PRO A 34 10.53 -1.60 -16.93
CA PRO A 34 11.41 -2.35 -17.82
C PRO A 34 12.73 -2.67 -17.11
N GLU A 35 13.43 -3.69 -17.59
CA GLU A 35 14.80 -3.97 -17.17
C GLU A 35 15.71 -2.76 -17.44
N GLY A 36 16.75 -2.62 -16.59
CA GLY A 36 17.78 -1.61 -16.70
C GLY A 36 17.91 -0.70 -15.48
N HIS A 37 18.78 0.30 -15.58
CA HIS A 37 19.00 1.28 -14.52
C HIS A 37 17.88 2.33 -14.54
N ILE A 38 17.04 2.32 -13.51
CA ILE A 38 15.90 3.22 -13.39
C ILE A 38 16.27 4.35 -12.44
N ASN A 39 16.13 5.60 -12.88
CA ASN A 39 16.22 6.76 -12.00
C ASN A 39 14.83 7.33 -11.74
N VAL A 40 14.39 7.25 -10.49
CA VAL A 40 13.10 7.79 -10.06
C VAL A 40 13.30 9.16 -9.46
N LEU A 41 12.62 10.15 -10.02
CA LEU A 41 12.78 11.58 -9.74
C LEU A 41 11.71 12.13 -8.78
N GLY A 42 10.62 11.39 -8.60
CA GLY A 42 9.54 11.77 -7.69
C GLY A 42 8.40 10.77 -7.72
N LYS A 43 7.76 10.58 -6.58
CA LYS A 43 6.70 9.59 -6.37
C LYS A 43 5.64 10.19 -5.44
N HIS A 44 4.38 9.93 -5.70
CA HIS A 44 3.26 10.50 -4.93
C HIS A 44 2.05 9.59 -5.00
N VAL A 45 1.47 9.26 -3.85
CA VAL A 45 0.15 8.62 -3.75
C VAL A 45 -0.85 9.57 -3.10
N VAL A 46 -2.07 9.58 -3.61
CA VAL A 46 -3.21 10.33 -3.05
C VAL A 46 -4.43 9.45 -3.09
N PHE A 47 -5.13 9.39 -1.97
CA PHE A 47 -6.47 8.85 -1.83
C PHE A 47 -7.40 10.03 -1.53
N PRO A 48 -8.44 10.28 -2.36
CA PRO A 48 -9.41 11.33 -2.09
C PRO A 48 -10.25 10.97 -0.87
N LEU A 49 -11.06 11.92 -0.40
CA LEU A 49 -12.07 11.67 0.62
C LEU A 49 -12.96 10.49 0.22
N ALA A 50 -13.20 9.54 1.13
CA ALA A 50 -13.90 8.29 0.88
C ALA A 50 -13.25 7.42 -0.23
N GLY A 51 -11.98 7.64 -0.54
CA GLY A 51 -11.22 6.84 -1.50
C GLY A 51 -10.74 5.50 -0.93
N LEU A 52 -10.87 5.29 0.37
CA LEU A 52 -10.55 4.04 1.05
C LEU A 52 -11.82 3.54 1.73
N GLU A 53 -12.27 2.34 1.37
CA GLU A 53 -13.50 1.73 1.88
C GLU A 53 -13.31 0.24 2.18
N ALA A 54 -13.73 -0.21 3.35
CA ALA A 54 -13.80 -1.64 3.67
C ALA A 54 -15.14 -2.23 3.19
N VAL A 55 -15.09 -3.27 2.34
CA VAL A 55 -16.27 -3.85 1.65
C VAL A 55 -17.22 -4.55 2.61
N ASP A 56 -16.74 -5.55 3.34
CA ASP A 56 -17.59 -6.45 4.13
C ASP A 56 -17.57 -6.10 5.63
N GLY A 57 -17.12 -4.88 5.98
CA GLY A 57 -16.81 -4.50 7.36
C GLY A 57 -17.85 -4.93 8.40
N GLY A 58 -17.38 -5.36 9.57
CA GLY A 58 -18.24 -5.73 10.69
C GLY A 58 -18.05 -7.17 11.17
N GLY A 59 -17.61 -7.28 12.43
CA GLY A 59 -17.56 -8.50 13.22
C GLY A 59 -16.41 -9.45 12.88
N ALA A 60 -16.20 -9.75 11.60
CA ALA A 60 -15.22 -10.73 11.16
C ALA A 60 -14.20 -10.20 10.14
N GLY A 61 -14.50 -9.13 9.39
CA GLY A 61 -13.56 -8.42 8.50
C GLY A 61 -12.92 -7.19 9.15
N PHE A 62 -12.72 -6.09 8.42
CA PHE A 62 -12.29 -4.83 9.02
C PHE A 62 -13.34 -4.29 10.00
N SER A 63 -12.88 -3.63 11.06
CA SER A 63 -13.77 -2.93 11.99
C SER A 63 -14.24 -1.59 11.40
N ASP A 64 -15.35 -1.06 11.92
CA ASP A 64 -15.91 0.23 11.47
C ASP A 64 -14.96 1.42 11.74
N THR A 65 -14.00 1.23 12.64
CA THR A 65 -13.02 2.23 13.07
C THR A 65 -11.58 1.79 12.77
N ALA A 66 -11.40 0.84 11.86
CA ALA A 66 -10.09 0.26 11.60
C ALA A 66 -9.10 1.32 11.14
N ASP A 67 -7.88 1.31 11.68
CA ASP A 67 -6.77 2.06 11.12
C ASP A 67 -5.68 1.14 10.53
N PHE A 68 -5.01 1.64 9.50
CA PHE A 68 -3.96 0.90 8.80
C PHE A 68 -2.90 1.86 8.28
N GLU A 69 -1.70 1.33 8.14
CA GLU A 69 -0.66 1.94 7.33
C GLU A 69 -0.86 1.49 5.89
N ILE A 70 -0.92 2.44 4.96
CA ILE A 70 -0.95 2.18 3.52
C ILE A 70 0.20 2.90 2.84
N GLY A 71 1.04 2.15 2.13
CA GLY A 71 2.28 2.62 1.53
C GLY A 71 2.54 1.98 0.18
N VAL A 72 3.59 2.43 -0.49
CA VAL A 72 4.07 1.77 -1.71
C VAL A 72 5.49 1.27 -1.46
N GLY A 73 5.73 0.00 -1.77
CA GLY A 73 7.00 -0.67 -1.56
C GLY A 73 7.53 -1.36 -2.81
N THR A 74 8.80 -1.74 -2.77
CA THR A 74 9.44 -2.64 -3.74
C THR A 74 9.19 -4.11 -3.43
N VAL A 75 8.78 -4.43 -2.21
CA VAL A 75 8.41 -5.76 -1.75
C VAL A 75 6.92 -5.80 -1.42
N ALA A 76 6.25 -6.89 -1.78
CA ALA A 76 4.86 -7.12 -1.41
C ALA A 76 4.74 -7.44 0.09
N ALA A 77 3.75 -6.87 0.77
CA ALA A 77 3.52 -7.16 2.17
C ALA A 77 3.25 -8.65 2.40
N ALA A 78 3.82 -9.20 3.46
CA ALA A 78 3.70 -10.62 3.80
C ALA A 78 3.35 -10.82 5.29
N GLN A 79 3.08 -12.07 5.67
CA GLN A 79 2.85 -12.42 7.07
C GLN A 79 3.99 -11.92 7.96
N ASP A 80 3.64 -11.12 8.96
CA ASP A 80 4.53 -10.68 10.03
C ASP A 80 3.70 -10.46 11.31
N THR A 81 4.38 -10.45 12.44
CA THR A 81 3.85 -10.23 13.80
C THR A 81 3.68 -8.75 14.15
N GLN A 82 4.13 -7.85 13.28
CA GLN A 82 4.01 -6.41 13.48
C GLN A 82 2.65 -5.88 13.00
N PHE A 83 2.34 -4.65 13.41
CA PHE A 83 1.11 -3.90 13.08
C PHE A 83 1.45 -2.62 12.28
N ASP A 84 2.57 -2.63 11.56
CA ASP A 84 3.05 -1.54 10.73
C ASP A 84 3.77 -2.07 9.49
N LEU A 85 4.01 -1.21 8.50
CA LEU A 85 4.91 -1.51 7.37
C LEU A 85 6.39 -1.31 7.76
N ASN A 86 6.64 -0.82 8.99
CA ASN A 86 7.92 -0.78 9.72
C ASN A 86 9.08 -0.07 9.00
N GLY A 87 8.77 0.85 8.08
CA GLY A 87 9.75 1.63 7.34
C GLY A 87 10.66 0.80 6.43
N GLY A 88 10.28 -0.44 6.12
CA GLY A 88 11.08 -1.39 5.31
C GLY A 88 10.79 -1.32 3.82
N ASP A 89 11.16 -2.38 3.11
CA ASP A 89 10.95 -2.52 1.65
C ASP A 89 9.45 -2.59 1.25
N GLU A 90 8.55 -2.75 2.22
CA GLU A 90 7.08 -2.71 2.02
C GLU A 90 6.55 -1.27 1.82
N GLU A 91 7.35 -0.24 2.13
CA GLU A 91 6.97 1.18 2.03
C GLU A 91 8.11 2.14 1.58
N ASP A 92 9.20 1.59 1.04
CA ASP A 92 10.40 2.33 0.62
C ASP A 92 10.20 3.23 -0.62
N VAL A 93 9.12 3.01 -1.38
CA VAL A 93 8.79 3.78 -2.58
C VAL A 93 8.06 5.07 -2.19
N VAL A 94 6.95 4.94 -1.47
CA VAL A 94 6.21 6.03 -0.86
C VAL A 94 5.91 5.59 0.57
N ALA A 95 6.49 6.32 1.52
CA ALA A 95 6.30 6.07 2.94
C ALA A 95 4.82 5.99 3.28
N ALA A 96 4.50 5.07 4.17
CA ALA A 96 3.15 4.76 4.58
C ALA A 96 2.45 5.99 5.17
N ILE A 97 1.15 6.05 4.93
CA ILE A 97 0.26 6.99 5.56
C ILE A 97 -0.61 6.19 6.51
N ILE A 98 -0.87 6.75 7.69
CA ILE A 98 -1.88 6.21 8.58
C ILE A 98 -3.24 6.68 8.05
N ALA A 99 -4.03 5.73 7.56
CA ALA A 99 -5.41 5.93 7.18
C ALA A 99 -6.30 5.35 8.28
N ALA A 100 -7.33 6.09 8.68
CA ALA A 100 -8.33 5.62 9.62
C ALA A 100 -9.68 5.57 8.91
N LEU A 101 -10.37 4.45 9.03
CA LEU A 101 -11.74 4.32 8.58
C LEU A 101 -12.66 4.90 9.65
N THR A 102 -13.54 5.79 9.25
CA THR A 102 -14.67 6.25 10.07
C THR A 102 -15.94 5.69 9.44
N ALA A 103 -16.56 4.73 10.13
CA ALA A 103 -17.70 3.97 9.62
C ALA A 103 -17.39 3.27 8.29
N LYS A 104 -16.24 2.58 8.24
CA LYS A 104 -15.70 1.80 7.09
C LYS A 104 -15.20 2.60 5.90
N THR A 105 -15.32 3.91 5.93
CA THR A 105 -14.79 4.80 4.88
C THR A 105 -13.81 5.77 5.50
N SER A 106 -12.71 6.08 4.82
CA SER A 106 -11.93 7.23 5.26
C SER A 106 -12.72 8.54 5.09
N ASP A 107 -12.72 9.36 6.14
CA ASP A 107 -13.23 10.72 6.13
C ASP A 107 -12.13 11.79 6.02
N ALA A 108 -10.90 11.36 5.71
CA ALA A 108 -9.76 12.23 5.43
C ALA A 108 -9.28 12.11 3.98
N ILE A 109 -8.41 13.02 3.56
CA ILE A 109 -7.59 12.86 2.37
C ILE A 109 -6.23 12.35 2.83
N GLU A 110 -5.83 11.18 2.35
CA GLU A 110 -4.52 10.60 2.60
C GLU A 110 -3.59 10.87 1.43
N SER A 111 -2.39 11.38 1.72
CA SER A 111 -1.41 11.67 0.68
C SER A 111 0.00 11.60 1.24
N SER A 112 0.91 11.00 0.48
CA SER A 112 2.34 10.93 0.79
C SER A 112 3.15 11.08 -0.48
N ALA A 113 4.13 11.98 -0.44
CA ALA A 113 4.99 12.30 -1.57
C ALA A 113 6.46 12.15 -1.17
N ASN A 114 7.23 11.51 -2.04
CA ASN A 114 8.68 11.39 -1.92
C ASN A 114 9.34 12.07 -3.13
N GLY A 115 10.17 13.09 -2.86
CA GLY A 115 10.87 13.87 -3.87
C GLY A 115 12.36 13.56 -3.98
N THR A 116 12.87 12.59 -3.22
CA THR A 116 14.30 12.23 -3.27
C THR A 116 14.55 11.37 -4.48
N ALA A 117 15.52 11.77 -5.32
CA ALA A 117 15.92 10.96 -6.46
C ALA A 117 16.55 9.65 -5.98
N ALA A 118 16.13 8.54 -6.56
CA ALA A 118 16.64 7.22 -6.23
C ALA A 118 16.97 6.47 -7.52
N THR A 119 18.22 5.99 -7.61
CA THR A 119 18.62 5.05 -8.66
C THR A 119 18.32 3.65 -8.16
N VAL A 120 17.57 2.89 -8.94
CA VAL A 120 17.28 1.49 -8.70
C VAL A 120 17.86 0.68 -9.85
N ASP A 121 18.63 -0.35 -9.50
CA ASP A 121 19.17 -1.29 -10.47
C ASP A 121 18.14 -2.39 -10.74
N GLY A 122 17.46 -2.30 -11.88
CA GLY A 122 16.55 -3.32 -12.40
C GLY A 122 17.17 -4.17 -13.52
N SER A 123 18.51 -4.21 -13.63
CA SER A 123 19.21 -4.89 -14.74
C SER A 123 19.21 -6.43 -14.64
N THR A 124 18.88 -6.99 -13.47
CA THR A 124 18.87 -8.45 -13.23
C THR A 124 17.47 -9.02 -12.99
N SER A 125 16.52 -8.19 -12.59
CA SER A 125 15.10 -8.50 -12.49
C SER A 125 14.27 -7.23 -12.63
N ALA A 126 13.11 -7.34 -13.26
CA ALA A 126 12.17 -6.23 -13.35
C ALA A 126 11.78 -5.73 -11.95
N LEU A 127 11.94 -4.42 -11.72
CA LEU A 127 11.53 -3.77 -10.48
C LEU A 127 10.01 -3.65 -10.45
N GLU A 128 9.40 -4.08 -9.35
CA GLU A 128 7.95 -4.00 -9.15
C GLU A 128 7.63 -3.07 -8.00
N TYR A 129 6.58 -2.27 -8.17
CA TYR A 129 6.00 -1.47 -7.09
C TYR A 129 4.65 -2.05 -6.69
N HIS A 130 4.48 -2.21 -5.38
CA HIS A 130 3.30 -2.79 -4.75
C HIS A 130 2.64 -1.76 -3.85
N LEU A 131 1.32 -1.62 -3.95
CA LEU A 131 0.51 -1.00 -2.91
C LEU A 131 0.38 -1.99 -1.78
N ASN A 132 0.80 -1.61 -0.59
CA ASN A 132 0.74 -2.46 0.58
C ASN A 132 -0.09 -1.76 1.65
N PHE A 133 -0.82 -2.54 2.44
CA PHE A 133 -1.35 -2.07 3.70
C PHE A 133 -1.13 -3.08 4.82
N ARG A 134 -1.14 -2.58 6.06
CA ARG A 134 -1.22 -3.39 7.27
C ARG A 134 -2.02 -2.68 8.37
N THR A 135 -2.87 -3.40 9.09
CA THR A 135 -3.64 -2.84 10.23
C THR A 135 -2.76 -2.49 11.41
N ARG A 136 -3.16 -1.49 12.21
CA ARG A 136 -2.32 -0.91 13.28
C ARG A 136 -2.58 -1.46 14.67
N ASP A 137 -3.68 -2.16 14.83
CA ASP A 137 -4.01 -2.90 16.02
C ASP A 137 -4.83 -4.17 15.71
N ASN A 138 -5.08 -4.95 16.76
CA ASN A 138 -5.87 -6.17 16.66
C ASN A 138 -7.38 -5.93 16.60
N ALA A 139 -7.86 -4.78 17.04
CA ALA A 139 -9.28 -4.42 16.95
C ALA A 139 -9.67 -3.96 15.53
N ASP A 140 -8.70 -3.65 14.67
CA ASP A 140 -8.90 -3.21 13.29
C ASP A 140 -9.38 -4.31 12.35
N HIS A 141 -9.13 -5.58 12.66
CA HIS A 141 -9.52 -6.71 11.85
C HIS A 141 -10.08 -7.87 12.69
N GLY A 142 -11.03 -8.60 12.12
CA GLY A 142 -11.55 -9.83 12.67
C GLY A 142 -10.88 -11.07 12.07
N SER A 143 -11.49 -12.24 12.29
CA SER A 143 -10.95 -13.54 11.90
C SER A 143 -11.30 -13.98 10.47
N THR A 144 -11.64 -13.06 9.58
CA THR A 144 -12.07 -13.34 8.20
C THR A 144 -11.45 -12.31 7.28
N ALA A 145 -10.94 -12.79 6.14
CA ALA A 145 -10.45 -11.91 5.09
C ALA A 145 -11.57 -10.97 4.61
N ASP A 146 -11.19 -9.74 4.33
CA ASP A 146 -12.03 -8.66 3.81
C ASP A 146 -11.32 -8.04 2.60
N ALA A 147 -11.86 -6.98 2.03
CA ALA A 147 -11.21 -6.21 0.99
C ALA A 147 -11.27 -4.72 1.30
N LEU A 148 -10.15 -4.04 1.05
CA LEU A 148 -10.08 -2.60 0.98
C LEU A 148 -10.28 -2.18 -0.48
N LEU A 149 -11.36 -1.47 -0.78
CA LEU A 149 -11.51 -0.77 -2.05
C LEU A 149 -10.67 0.50 -2.00
N VAL A 150 -9.77 0.60 -2.97
CA VAL A 150 -8.84 1.72 -3.09
C VAL A 150 -9.16 2.48 -4.36
N SER A 151 -9.55 3.73 -4.17
CA SER A 151 -9.71 4.74 -5.20
C SER A 151 -8.69 5.84 -4.98
N GLY A 152 -8.01 6.29 -6.04
CA GLY A 152 -6.97 7.29 -5.92
C GLY A 152 -5.99 7.30 -7.07
N THR A 153 -4.84 7.92 -6.85
CA THR A 153 -3.79 8.01 -7.87
C THR A 153 -2.42 7.75 -7.29
N PHE A 154 -1.64 6.93 -7.99
CA PHE A 154 -0.21 6.82 -7.78
C PHE A 154 0.53 7.41 -8.99
N THR A 155 1.36 8.42 -8.73
CA THR A 155 2.15 9.12 -9.75
C THR A 155 3.63 8.86 -9.54
N ILE A 156 4.32 8.45 -10.61
CA ILE A 156 5.79 8.28 -10.61
C ILE A 156 6.39 9.09 -11.77
N LEU A 157 7.43 9.86 -11.46
CA LEU A 157 8.31 10.46 -12.44
C LEU A 157 9.63 9.69 -12.46
N TRP A 158 9.98 9.08 -13.59
CA TRP A 158 11.18 8.27 -13.73
C TRP A 158 11.74 8.37 -15.15
N THR A 159 13.00 7.94 -15.31
CA THR A 159 13.67 7.73 -16.59
C THR A 159 14.43 6.40 -16.55
N CYS A 160 14.48 5.70 -17.69
CA CYS A 160 15.42 4.59 -17.89
C CYS A 160 16.75 5.18 -18.37
N LEU A 161 17.85 4.76 -17.76
CA LEU A 161 19.20 5.14 -18.14
C LEU A 161 19.84 4.11 -19.10
N GLY A 162 19.22 2.94 -19.27
CA GLY A 162 19.73 1.81 -20.05
C GLY A 162 20.38 0.73 -19.17
N ASP A 163 20.94 -0.28 -19.81
CA ASP A 163 21.51 -1.46 -19.14
C ASP A 163 23.02 -1.31 -18.85
N ASP A 164 23.66 -0.24 -19.33
CA ASP A 164 25.11 0.03 -19.28
C ASP A 164 25.46 1.35 -18.57
#